data_AF-A0A959TJV0-F1
#
_entry.id   AF-A0A959TJV0-F1
#
_cell.length_a   1.000
_cell.length_b   1.000
_cell.length_c   1.000
_cell.angle_alpha   90.00
_cell.angle_beta   90.00
_cell.angle_gamma   90.00
#
_symmetry.space_group_name_H-M   'P 1'
#
loop_
_entity.id
_entity.type
_entity.pdbx_description
1 polymer ?
#
loop_
_entity_poly.entity_id
_entity_poly.type
_entity_poly.pdbx_seq_one_letter_code
_entity_poly.pdbx_strand_id
1 'polypeptide(L)'
;MRPATPFPRWGILLIDLVLCLVALGGAYLLRFNFDVPEVEWTLLKPVLPVYIAVRLTSFLLAGTHRIMVRHTGTDDARRIFLTVLAGSLAIAVLSALRYAFMDGLYLFPRPVIIIDFMGAVILLIATRIGMKLLHLRSRGSGKDTVQVVLFGAGEAGLIAKRTLEREGSHRYKVVAFVDDDVRKTGKRLEGAVVLHTDRLEKLLRQ
;
A
#
# COMPACT_ATOMS: atom_id res chain seq x y z
N MET A 1 10.54 -14.23 -16.47
CA MET A 1 10.08 -13.13 -15.59
C MET A 1 9.64 -13.72 -14.26
N ARG A 2 10.46 -13.60 -13.20
CA ARG A 2 10.00 -13.94 -11.85
C ARG A 2 9.07 -12.80 -11.40
N PRO A 3 7.82 -13.06 -10.98
CA PRO A 3 6.99 -11.99 -10.42
C PRO A 3 7.74 -11.39 -9.24
N ALA A 4 7.83 -10.05 -9.20
CA ALA A 4 8.35 -9.32 -8.04
C ALA A 4 7.72 -9.94 -6.80
N THR A 5 8.55 -10.44 -5.89
CA THR A 5 8.10 -11.18 -4.71
C THR A 5 7.02 -10.34 -4.03
N PRO A 6 5.75 -10.78 -4.01
CA PRO A 6 4.76 -10.09 -3.20
C PRO A 6 5.34 -10.14 -1.78
N PHE A 7 5.44 -9.00 -1.09
CA PHE A 7 5.70 -9.04 0.35
C PHE A 7 4.83 -10.16 0.92
N PRO A 8 5.41 -11.08 1.72
CA PRO A 8 4.67 -12.22 2.20
C PRO A 8 3.38 -11.68 2.85
N ARG A 9 2.22 -12.16 2.39
CA ARG A 9 0.90 -11.65 2.83
C ARG A 9 0.80 -11.60 4.36
N TRP A 10 1.46 -12.55 5.01
CA TRP A 10 1.64 -12.67 6.45
C TRP A 10 2.50 -11.57 7.07
N GLY A 11 3.50 -11.05 6.36
CA GLY A 11 4.32 -9.93 6.81
C GLY A 11 3.51 -8.63 6.94
N ILE A 12 2.58 -8.37 6.02
CA ILE A 12 1.68 -7.19 6.10
C ILE A 12 0.77 -7.32 7.33
N LEU A 13 0.20 -8.51 7.54
CA LEU A 13 -0.65 -8.79 8.69
C LEU A 13 0.10 -8.59 10.02
N LEU A 14 1.35 -9.06 10.08
CA LEU A 14 2.20 -8.91 11.27
C LEU A 14 2.53 -7.44 11.52
N ILE A 15 2.87 -6.68 10.48
CA ILE A 15 3.09 -5.22 10.58
C ILE A 15 1.82 -4.53 11.09
N ASP A 16 0.66 -4.84 10.53
CA ASP A 16 -0.61 -4.25 10.96
C ASP A 16 -0.91 -4.54 12.43
N LEU A 17 -0.66 -5.77 12.86
CA LEU A 17 -0.85 -6.18 14.25
C LEU A 17 0.10 -5.43 15.20
N VAL A 18 1.37 -5.28 14.83
CA VAL A 18 2.35 -4.51 15.58
C VAL A 18 1.93 -3.04 15.65
N LEU A 19 1.43 -2.46 14.56
CA LEU A 19 0.94 -1.07 14.56
C LEU A 19 -0.27 -0.89 15.48
N CYS A 20 -1.18 -1.87 15.55
CA CYS A 20 -2.25 -1.87 16.54
C CYS A 20 -1.72 -1.93 17.98
N LEU A 21 -0.69 -2.73 18.26
CA LEU A 21 -0.08 -2.76 19.59
C LEU A 21 0.60 -1.43 19.94
N VAL A 22 1.26 -0.79 18.97
CA VAL A 22 1.83 0.56 19.14
C VAL A 22 0.73 1.58 19.39
N ALA A 23 -0.40 1.51 18.65
CA ALA A 23 -1.55 2.37 18.88
C ALA A 23 -2.13 2.19 20.29
N LEU A 24 -2.26 0.95 20.76
CA LEU A 24 -2.75 0.63 22.10
C LEU A 24 -1.81 1.18 23.18
N GLY A 25 -0.51 0.97 23.03
CA GLY A 25 0.48 1.54 23.95
C GLY A 25 0.43 3.07 23.99
N GLY A 26 0.36 3.70 22.81
CA GLY A 26 0.17 5.15 22.69
C GLY A 26 -1.15 5.63 23.32
N ALA A 27 -2.23 4.85 23.21
CA ALA A 27 -3.52 5.17 23.81
C ALA A 27 -3.46 5.15 25.34
N TYR A 28 -2.74 4.20 25.93
CA TYR A 28 -2.49 4.18 27.38
C TYR A 28 -1.66 5.38 27.82
N LEU A 29 -0.55 5.66 27.13
CA LEU A 29 0.29 6.82 27.45
C LEU A 29 -0.51 8.12 27.37
N LEU A 30 -1.27 8.35 26.31
CA LEU A 30 -2.10 9.55 26.16
C LEU A 30 -3.21 9.63 27.21
N ARG A 31 -3.84 8.50 27.54
CA ARG A 31 -4.91 8.43 28.55
C ARG A 31 -4.44 8.86 29.94
N PHE A 32 -3.22 8.49 30.30
CA PHE A 32 -2.66 8.69 31.63
C PHE A 32 -1.57 9.77 31.67
N ASN A 33 -1.55 10.69 30.68
CA ASN A 33 -0.57 11.78 30.62
C ASN A 33 0.90 11.31 30.73
N PHE A 34 1.22 10.19 30.09
CA PHE A 34 2.53 9.52 30.11
C PHE A 34 2.94 8.90 31.46
N ASP A 35 2.05 8.87 32.45
CA ASP A 35 2.26 8.24 33.76
C ASP A 35 1.20 7.16 34.02
N VAL A 36 1.42 5.96 33.47
CA VAL A 36 0.46 4.85 33.55
C VAL A 36 0.61 4.12 34.90
N PRO A 37 -0.45 4.07 35.74
CA PRO A 37 -0.39 3.39 37.04
C PRO A 37 -0.05 1.90 36.90
N GLU A 38 0.70 1.33 37.86
CA GLU A 38 1.07 -0.09 37.86
C GLU A 38 -0.14 -1.02 37.82
N VAL A 39 -1.23 -0.64 38.48
CA VAL A 39 -2.51 -1.39 38.48
C VAL A 39 -3.01 -1.58 37.04
N GLU A 40 -2.92 -0.56 36.19
CA GLU A 40 -3.36 -0.64 34.79
C GLU A 40 -2.51 -1.62 33.97
N TRP A 41 -1.19 -1.68 34.23
CA TRP A 41 -0.33 -2.69 33.60
C TRP A 41 -0.68 -4.12 34.01
N THR A 42 -1.03 -4.33 35.28
CA THR A 42 -1.46 -5.65 35.76
C THR A 42 -2.81 -6.08 35.16
N LEU A 43 -3.73 -5.13 34.97
CA LEU A 43 -5.02 -5.37 34.31
C LEU A 43 -4.88 -5.59 32.79
N LEU A 44 -3.92 -4.92 32.15
CA LEU A 44 -3.68 -5.01 30.71
C LEU A 44 -3.11 -6.37 30.28
N LYS A 45 -2.13 -6.92 31.03
CA LYS A 45 -1.45 -8.19 30.70
C LYS A 45 -2.40 -9.34 30.33
N PRO A 46 -3.42 -9.70 31.14
CA PRO A 46 -4.34 -10.79 30.82
C PRO A 46 -5.31 -10.46 29.67
N VAL A 47 -5.57 -9.17 29.41
CA VAL A 47 -6.49 -8.72 28.37
C VAL A 47 -5.80 -8.58 27.00
N LEU A 48 -4.48 -8.40 26.98
CA LEU A 48 -3.70 -8.21 25.77
C LEU A 48 -3.85 -9.35 24.74
N PRO A 49 -3.86 -10.65 25.12
CA PRO A 49 -4.13 -11.73 24.17
C PRO A 49 -5.52 -11.64 23.53
N VAL A 50 -6.53 -11.20 24.29
CA VAL A 50 -7.90 -11.00 23.77
C VAL A 50 -7.91 -9.88 22.74
N TYR A 51 -7.23 -8.76 23.01
CA TYR A 51 -7.07 -7.67 22.05
C TYR A 51 -6.44 -8.16 20.74
N ILE A 52 -5.31 -8.89 20.85
CA ILE A 52 -4.61 -9.46 19.68
C ILE A 52 -5.53 -10.39 18.90
N ALA A 53 -6.26 -11.28 19.58
CA ALA A 53 -7.18 -12.21 18.95
C ALA A 53 -8.30 -11.50 18.19
N VAL A 54 -8.92 -10.46 18.78
CA VAL A 54 -9.98 -9.68 18.12
C VAL A 54 -9.44 -8.91 16.91
N ARG A 55 -8.28 -8.26 17.03
CA ARG A 55 -7.63 -7.54 15.92
C ARG A 55 -7.26 -8.49 14.78
N LEU A 56 -6.62 -9.61 15.10
CA LEU A 56 -6.24 -10.63 14.14
C LEU A 56 -7.48 -11.17 13.40
N THR A 57 -8.53 -11.54 14.13
CA THR A 57 -9.77 -12.06 13.54
C THR A 57 -10.41 -11.03 12.61
N SER A 58 -10.45 -9.75 13.03
CA SER A 58 -10.99 -8.65 12.23
C SER A 58 -10.22 -8.48 10.92
N PHE A 59 -8.89 -8.51 10.94
CA PHE A 59 -8.05 -8.40 9.73
C PHE A 59 -8.14 -9.63 8.82
N LEU A 60 -8.31 -10.83 9.38
CA LEU A 60 -8.51 -12.05 8.61
C LEU A 60 -9.87 -12.02 7.89
N LEU A 61 -10.95 -11.66 8.58
CA LEU A 61 -12.30 -11.54 8.02
C LEU A 61 -12.38 -10.46 6.94
N ALA A 62 -11.77 -9.30 7.17
CA ALA A 62 -11.77 -8.20 6.21
C ALA A 62 -10.81 -8.42 5.03
N GLY A 63 -9.93 -9.43 5.08
CA GLY A 63 -9.01 -9.74 3.99
C GLY A 63 -8.04 -8.60 3.64
N THR A 64 -7.73 -7.71 4.59
CA THR A 64 -6.86 -6.53 4.36
C THR A 64 -5.45 -6.90 3.91
N HIS A 65 -5.00 -8.11 4.21
CA HIS A 65 -3.70 -8.68 3.83
C HIS A 65 -3.61 -9.11 2.35
N ARG A 66 -4.72 -9.18 1.61
CA ARG A 66 -4.74 -9.66 0.20
C ARG A 66 -4.63 -8.54 -0.83
N ILE A 67 -4.77 -7.29 -0.41
CA ILE A 67 -4.98 -6.17 -1.32
C ILE A 67 -3.63 -5.51 -1.55
N MET A 68 -2.97 -5.91 -2.64
CA MET A 68 -1.84 -5.16 -3.15
C MET A 68 -1.96 -5.07 -4.67
N VAL A 69 -1.92 -3.83 -5.15
CA VAL A 69 -1.60 -3.45 -6.52
C VAL A 69 -2.72 -3.60 -7.55
N ARG A 70 -3.58 -2.57 -7.68
CA ARG A 70 -3.63 -1.89 -8.98
C ARG A 70 -4.26 -0.48 -8.96
N HIS A 71 -5.40 -0.22 -8.32
CA HIS A 71 -6.08 1.09 -8.53
C HIS A 71 -6.89 1.66 -7.35
N THR A 72 -6.66 1.21 -6.12
CA THR A 72 -7.62 1.43 -5.04
C THR A 72 -7.03 2.30 -3.94
N GLY A 73 -7.06 3.63 -4.09
CA GLY A 73 -6.57 4.55 -3.04
C GLY A 73 -7.58 4.72 -1.89
N THR A 74 -8.83 5.01 -2.25
CA THR A 74 -9.90 5.38 -1.33
C THR A 74 -10.59 4.17 -0.70
N ASP A 75 -10.80 3.08 -1.44
CA ASP A 75 -11.49 1.91 -0.87
C ASP A 75 -10.62 1.14 0.13
N ASP A 76 -9.29 1.22 0.00
CA ASP A 76 -8.36 0.63 0.96
C ASP A 76 -8.46 1.31 2.33
N ALA A 77 -8.48 2.65 2.34
CA ALA A 77 -8.66 3.44 3.56
C ALA A 77 -10.04 3.18 4.19
N ARG A 78 -11.10 3.14 3.38
CA ARG A 78 -12.45 2.82 3.84
C ARG A 78 -12.52 1.42 4.45
N ARG A 79 -11.92 0.41 3.81
CA ARG A 79 -11.89 -0.95 4.33
C ARG A 79 -11.11 -1.04 5.64
N ILE A 80 -9.94 -0.41 5.74
CA ILE A 80 -9.17 -0.33 6.99
C ILE A 80 -10.02 0.28 8.09
N PHE A 81 -10.64 1.44 7.82
CA PHE A 81 -11.51 2.11 8.77
C PHE A 81 -12.62 1.19 9.28
N LEU A 82 -13.36 0.55 8.37
CA LEU A 82 -14.46 -0.37 8.74
C LEU A 82 -13.96 -1.60 9.51
N THR A 83 -12.78 -2.13 9.16
CA THR A 83 -12.18 -3.29 9.85
C THR A 83 -11.78 -2.94 11.27
N VAL A 84 -11.09 -1.80 11.44
CA VAL A 84 -10.64 -1.31 12.75
C VAL A 84 -11.83 -0.89 13.59
N LEU A 85 -12.88 -0.31 12.98
CA LEU A 85 -14.14 0.04 13.63
C LEU A 85 -14.86 -1.20 14.15
N ALA A 86 -15.05 -2.22 13.31
CA ALA A 86 -15.68 -3.48 13.71
C ALA A 86 -14.92 -4.16 14.86
N GLY A 87 -13.59 -4.22 14.79
CA GLY A 87 -12.76 -4.75 15.87
C GLY A 87 -12.85 -3.94 17.16
N SER A 88 -12.89 -2.60 17.06
CA SER A 88 -12.99 -1.73 18.24
C SER A 88 -14.39 -1.81 18.88
N LEU A 89 -15.43 -1.96 18.06
CA LEU A 89 -16.79 -2.18 18.54
C LEU A 89 -16.90 -3.55 19.23
N ALA A 90 -16.27 -4.59 18.68
CA ALA A 90 -16.20 -5.90 19.33
C ALA A 90 -15.51 -5.81 20.70
N ILE A 91 -14.39 -5.08 20.80
CA ILE A 91 -13.72 -4.84 22.10
C ILE A 91 -14.64 -4.08 23.06
N ALA A 92 -15.35 -3.06 22.59
CA ALA A 92 -16.28 -2.29 23.41
C ALA A 92 -17.44 -3.16 23.94
N VAL A 93 -18.03 -4.01 23.08
CA VAL A 93 -19.08 -4.95 23.47
C VAL A 93 -18.56 -5.98 24.47
N LEU A 94 -17.39 -6.58 24.23
CA LEU A 94 -16.76 -7.51 25.17
C LEU A 94 -16.47 -6.85 26.53
N SER A 95 -16.05 -5.58 26.51
CA SER A 95 -15.79 -4.80 27.73
C SER A 95 -17.07 -4.55 28.53
N ALA A 96 -18.17 -4.24 27.84
CA ALA A 96 -19.49 -4.07 28.46
C ALA A 96 -20.06 -5.39 29.00
N LEU A 97 -19.89 -6.51 28.28
CA LEU A 97 -20.33 -7.83 28.72
C LEU A 97 -19.57 -8.29 29.97
N ARG A 98 -18.24 -8.10 30.02
CA ARG A 98 -17.45 -8.41 31.22
C ARG A 98 -17.91 -7.60 32.43
N TYR A 99 -18.15 -6.30 32.23
CA TYR A 99 -18.65 -5.42 33.28
C TYR A 99 -20.02 -5.89 33.81
N ALA A 100 -20.93 -6.29 32.93
CA ALA A 100 -22.30 -6.66 33.31
C ALA A 100 -22.41 -8.08 33.92
N PHE A 101 -21.60 -9.04 33.47
CA PHE A 101 -21.83 -10.47 33.76
C PHE A 101 -20.69 -11.20 34.47
N MET A 102 -19.54 -10.55 34.69
CA MET A 102 -18.37 -11.22 35.28
C MET A 102 -17.92 -10.56 36.59
N ASP A 103 -17.08 -9.53 36.50
CA ASP A 103 -16.31 -9.04 37.65
C ASP A 103 -16.63 -7.58 38.00
N GLY A 104 -17.53 -6.93 37.26
CA GLY A 104 -17.75 -5.48 37.35
C GLY A 104 -16.57 -4.64 36.84
N LEU A 105 -15.58 -5.27 36.21
CA LEU A 105 -14.38 -4.62 35.66
C LEU A 105 -14.47 -4.50 34.13
N TYR A 106 -14.08 -3.33 33.61
CA TYR A 106 -13.94 -3.13 32.16
C TYR A 106 -12.66 -3.80 31.64
N LEU A 107 -12.68 -4.27 30.39
CA LEU A 107 -11.47 -4.79 29.73
C LEU A 107 -10.44 -3.68 29.48
N PHE A 108 -10.93 -2.49 29.11
CA PHE A 108 -10.14 -1.30 28.86
C PHE A 108 -10.90 -0.06 29.34
N PRO A 109 -10.21 0.98 29.83
CA PRO A 109 -10.84 2.28 30.05
C PRO A 109 -11.48 2.78 28.74
N ARG A 110 -12.73 3.24 28.78
CA ARG A 110 -13.47 3.67 27.58
C ARG A 110 -12.69 4.65 26.67
N PRO A 111 -11.96 5.65 27.19
CA PRO A 111 -11.21 6.56 26.32
C PRO A 111 -10.02 5.87 25.64
N VAL A 112 -9.43 4.83 26.23
CA VAL A 112 -8.34 4.05 25.60
C VAL A 112 -8.85 3.38 24.33
N ILE A 113 -10.06 2.83 24.32
CA ILE A 113 -10.66 2.21 23.13
C ILE A 113 -10.81 3.23 21.99
N ILE A 114 -11.23 4.45 22.30
CA ILE A 114 -11.42 5.52 21.31
C ILE A 114 -10.07 6.01 20.77
N ILE A 115 -9.10 6.25 21.65
CA ILE A 115 -7.76 6.71 21.26
C ILE A 115 -7.03 5.62 20.46
N ASP A 116 -7.12 4.35 20.88
CA ASP A 116 -6.58 3.20 20.14
C ASP A 116 -7.22 3.09 18.75
N PHE A 117 -8.55 3.21 18.65
CA PHE A 117 -9.24 3.21 17.36
C PHE A 117 -8.69 4.29 16.42
N MET A 118 -8.62 5.54 16.89
CA MET A 118 -8.12 6.65 16.07
C MET A 118 -6.65 6.45 15.70
N GLY A 119 -5.82 6.09 16.67
CA GLY A 119 -4.38 5.85 16.47
C GLY A 119 -4.12 4.72 15.49
N ALA A 120 -4.83 3.59 15.62
CA ALA A 120 -4.69 2.45 14.74
C ALA A 120 -5.12 2.79 13.31
N VAL A 121 -6.25 3.48 13.11
CA VAL A 121 -6.69 3.93 11.78
C VAL A 121 -5.62 4.81 11.12
N ILE A 122 -5.11 5.81 11.84
CA ILE A 122 -4.11 6.74 11.32
C ILE A 122 -2.82 5.99 10.94
N LEU A 123 -2.29 5.16 11.84
CA LEU A 123 -1.05 4.41 11.59
C LEU A 123 -1.19 3.44 10.41
N LEU A 124 -2.30 2.71 10.32
CA LEU A 124 -2.53 1.75 9.23
C LEU A 124 -2.70 2.46 7.88
N ILE A 125 -3.45 3.56 7.82
CA ILE A 125 -3.59 4.34 6.58
C ILE A 125 -2.25 4.96 6.18
N ALA A 126 -1.53 5.57 7.13
CA ALA A 126 -0.23 6.19 6.87
C ALA A 126 0.78 5.17 6.33
N THR A 127 0.86 3.98 6.92
CA THR A 127 1.77 2.93 6.44
C THR A 127 1.39 2.40 5.07
N ARG A 128 0.09 2.27 4.74
CA ARG A 128 -0.34 1.91 3.38
C ARG A 128 0.05 2.97 2.34
N ILE A 129 -0.17 4.24 2.65
CA ILE A 129 0.22 5.34 1.76
C ILE A 129 1.74 5.36 1.61
N GLY A 130 2.49 5.22 2.70
CA GLY A 130 3.95 5.16 2.70
C GLY A 130 4.49 4.00 1.86
N MET A 131 3.96 2.79 2.04
CA MET A 131 4.33 1.63 1.23
C MET A 131 4.00 1.83 -0.25
N LYS A 132 2.84 2.41 -0.58
CA LYS A 132 2.46 2.71 -1.97
C LYS A 132 3.41 3.72 -2.60
N LEU A 133 3.75 4.79 -1.88
CA LEU A 133 4.68 5.81 -2.35
C LEU A 133 6.09 5.25 -2.55
N LEU A 134 6.56 4.39 -1.64
CA LEU A 134 7.84 3.71 -1.77
C LEU A 134 7.87 2.78 -2.99
N HIS A 135 6.80 2.02 -3.23
CA HIS A 135 6.68 1.17 -4.42
C HIS A 135 6.64 1.98 -5.72
N LEU A 136 5.94 3.12 -5.74
CA LEU A 136 5.91 4.02 -6.90
C LEU A 136 7.30 4.62 -7.17
N ARG A 137 8.01 5.07 -6.14
CA ARG A 137 9.39 5.57 -6.26
C ARG A 137 10.37 4.49 -6.70
N SER A 138 10.25 3.27 -6.17
CA SER A 138 11.08 2.13 -6.57
C SER A 138 10.84 1.72 -8.03
N ARG A 139 9.61 1.83 -8.53
CA ARG A 139 9.31 1.60 -9.96
C ARG A 139 9.74 2.75 -10.87
N GLY A 140 9.87 3.97 -10.35
CA GLY A 140 10.41 5.12 -11.07
C GLY A 140 11.94 5.11 -11.19
N SER A 141 12.65 4.23 -10.51
CA SER A 141 14.12 4.15 -10.54
C SER A 141 14.61 3.16 -11.59
N GLY A 142 14.53 3.56 -12.88
CA GLY A 142 15.46 3.25 -13.99
C GLY A 142 15.94 1.81 -14.30
N LYS A 143 15.55 0.77 -13.56
CA LYS A 143 16.11 -0.59 -13.73
C LYS A 143 15.32 -1.52 -14.66
N ASP A 144 14.06 -1.19 -14.96
CA ASP A 144 13.16 -1.98 -15.82
C ASP A 144 12.61 -1.18 -17.02
N THR A 145 13.36 -0.17 -17.51
CA THR A 145 12.94 0.56 -18.72
C THR A 145 13.19 -0.29 -19.96
N VAL A 146 12.11 -0.82 -20.53
CA VAL A 146 12.10 -1.48 -21.83
C VAL A 146 12.26 -0.41 -22.90
N GLN A 147 13.34 -0.51 -23.68
CA GLN A 147 13.55 0.33 -24.86
C GLN A 147 12.61 -0.15 -25.96
N VAL A 148 11.80 0.75 -26.49
CA VAL A 148 10.83 0.45 -27.53
C VAL A 148 11.22 1.18 -28.81
N VAL A 149 11.25 0.44 -29.91
CA VAL A 149 11.36 0.99 -31.26
C VAL A 149 9.98 0.88 -31.90
N LEU A 150 9.47 2.00 -32.41
CA LEU A 150 8.15 2.05 -33.05
C LEU A 150 8.30 1.99 -34.57
N PHE A 151 7.59 1.05 -35.20
CA PHE A 151 7.53 0.96 -36.66
C PHE A 151 6.42 1.88 -37.19
N GLY A 152 6.78 2.81 -38.07
CA GLY A 152 5.93 3.89 -38.60
C GLY A 152 6.16 5.23 -37.88
N ALA A 153 6.79 6.18 -38.57
CA ALA A 153 7.03 7.55 -38.10
C ALA A 153 5.91 8.52 -38.55
N GLY A 154 4.66 8.09 -38.40
CA GLY A 154 3.45 8.86 -38.73
C GLY A 154 2.62 9.21 -37.49
N GLU A 155 1.40 9.72 -37.69
CA GLU A 155 0.49 10.05 -36.58
C GLU A 155 0.20 8.85 -35.67
N ALA A 156 -0.03 7.67 -36.23
CA ALA A 156 -0.28 6.46 -35.46
C ALA A 156 0.90 6.11 -34.53
N GLY A 157 2.14 6.26 -35.01
CA GLY A 157 3.35 6.08 -34.21
C GLY A 157 3.46 7.12 -33.09
N LEU A 158 3.08 8.37 -33.36
CA LEU A 158 3.07 9.43 -32.36
C LEU A 158 2.02 9.17 -31.26
N ILE A 159 0.82 8.74 -31.65
CA ILE A 159 -0.24 8.33 -30.72
C ILE A 159 0.25 7.17 -29.85
N ALA A 160 0.87 6.15 -30.46
CA ALA A 160 1.43 5.01 -29.73
C ALA A 160 2.51 5.43 -28.72
N LYS A 161 3.44 6.31 -29.12
CA LYS A 161 4.45 6.88 -28.21
C LYS A 161 3.81 7.59 -27.03
N ARG A 162 2.84 8.48 -27.28
CA ARG A 162 2.13 9.21 -26.22
C ARG A 162 1.38 8.27 -25.29
N THR A 163 0.74 7.23 -25.81
CA THR A 163 0.05 6.22 -25.00
C THR A 163 1.03 5.42 -24.14
N LEU A 164 2.15 4.96 -24.72
CA LEU A 164 3.20 4.25 -23.99
C LEU A 164 3.83 5.11 -22.88
N GLU A 165 4.11 6.38 -23.17
CA GLU A 165 4.67 7.33 -22.21
C GLU A 165 3.65 7.78 -21.16
N ARG A 166 2.34 7.76 -21.46
CA ARG A 166 1.27 8.14 -20.51
C ARG A 166 0.87 6.98 -19.60
N GLU A 167 0.63 5.80 -20.15
CA GLU A 167 0.17 4.62 -19.39
C GLU A 167 1.33 3.80 -18.81
N GLY A 168 2.51 3.90 -19.43
CA GLY A 168 3.69 3.12 -19.10
C GLY A 168 4.92 3.98 -18.76
N SER A 169 4.71 5.23 -18.32
CA SER A 169 5.70 6.33 -18.17
C SER A 169 7.04 5.99 -17.51
N HIS A 170 7.11 4.91 -16.72
CA HIS A 170 8.34 4.48 -16.04
C HIS A 170 8.90 3.15 -16.54
N ARG A 171 8.19 2.47 -17.44
CA ARG A 171 8.53 1.14 -17.96
C ARG A 171 8.91 1.14 -19.43
N TYR A 172 8.33 2.01 -20.25
CA TYR A 172 8.63 2.03 -21.69
C TYR A 172 9.27 3.35 -22.06
N LYS A 173 10.42 3.28 -22.71
CA LYS A 173 11.10 4.44 -23.29
C LYS A 173 11.18 4.25 -24.79
N VAL A 174 10.47 5.09 -25.54
CA VAL A 174 10.59 5.08 -27.00
C VAL A 174 11.93 5.69 -27.37
N VAL A 175 12.82 4.88 -27.93
CA VAL A 175 14.20 5.29 -28.26
C VAL A 175 14.35 5.73 -29.71
N ALA A 176 13.54 5.16 -30.62
CA ALA A 176 13.56 5.48 -32.04
C ALA A 176 12.24 5.12 -32.73
N PHE A 177 12.01 5.77 -33.87
CA PHE A 177 11.03 5.37 -34.88
C PHE A 177 11.75 4.75 -36.08
N VAL A 178 11.10 3.80 -36.76
CA VAL A 178 11.58 3.18 -37.99
C VAL A 178 10.54 3.38 -39.08
N ASP A 179 10.94 3.88 -40.25
CA ASP A 179 10.04 4.18 -41.37
C ASP A 179 10.79 3.98 -42.70
N ASP A 180 10.07 3.48 -43.71
CA ASP A 180 10.62 3.23 -45.05
C ASP A 180 10.74 4.51 -45.90
N ASP A 181 10.08 5.61 -45.50
CA ASP A 181 10.21 6.87 -46.23
C ASP A 181 11.57 7.54 -45.94
N VAL A 182 12.44 7.49 -46.94
CA VAL A 182 13.77 8.11 -46.93
C VAL A 182 13.70 9.60 -46.54
N ARG A 183 12.61 10.31 -46.89
CA ARG A 183 12.42 11.74 -46.58
C ARG A 183 12.22 12.01 -45.08
N LYS A 184 11.89 10.99 -44.30
CA LYS A 184 11.72 11.09 -42.84
C LYS A 184 12.97 10.67 -42.07
N THR A 185 13.89 9.96 -42.72
CA THR A 185 15.13 9.47 -42.09
C THR A 185 15.97 10.63 -41.55
N GLY A 186 16.46 10.49 -40.31
CA GLY A 186 17.28 11.50 -39.63
C GLY A 186 16.50 12.64 -38.96
N LYS A 187 15.19 12.75 -39.19
CA LYS A 187 14.34 13.72 -38.48
C LYS A 187 14.06 13.24 -37.05
N ARG A 188 13.61 14.17 -36.20
CA ARG A 188 13.19 13.87 -34.83
C ARG A 188 11.69 14.09 -34.67
N LEU A 189 11.01 13.14 -34.06
CA LEU A 189 9.60 13.21 -33.68
C LEU A 189 9.53 13.13 -32.16
N GLU A 190 9.12 14.24 -31.52
CA GLU A 190 9.04 14.36 -30.06
C GLU A 190 10.29 13.84 -29.31
N GLY A 191 11.47 14.20 -29.81
CA GLY A 191 12.77 13.87 -29.22
C GLY A 191 13.38 12.53 -29.68
N ALA A 192 12.60 11.60 -30.23
CA ALA A 192 13.08 10.33 -30.78
C ALA A 192 13.50 10.47 -32.24
N VAL A 193 14.58 9.80 -32.65
CA VAL A 193 15.10 9.83 -34.03
C VAL A 193 14.32 8.87 -34.93
N VAL A 194 14.12 9.26 -36.18
CA VAL A 194 13.57 8.39 -37.24
C VAL A 194 14.72 7.75 -38.00
N LEU A 195 14.73 6.44 -38.05
CA LEU A 195 15.74 5.62 -38.72
C LEU A 195 15.10 4.90 -39.91
N HIS A 196 15.89 4.68 -40.95
CA HIS A 196 15.45 3.85 -42.08
C HIS A 196 15.40 2.37 -41.66
N THR A 197 14.48 1.62 -42.25
CA THR A 197 14.28 0.19 -41.95
C THR A 197 15.54 -0.66 -42.10
N ASP A 198 16.43 -0.31 -43.04
CA ASP A 198 17.73 -1.00 -43.23
C ASP A 198 18.66 -0.92 -42.00
N ARG A 199 18.42 0.02 -41.08
CA ARG A 199 19.20 0.15 -39.84
C ARG A 199 18.57 -0.60 -38.66
N LEU A 200 17.39 -1.20 -38.83
CA LEU A 200 16.68 -1.91 -37.77
C LEU A 200 17.48 -3.10 -37.23
N GLU A 201 18.13 -3.89 -38.11
CA GLU A 201 18.95 -5.02 -37.68
C GLU A 201 20.14 -4.60 -36.80
N LYS A 202 20.71 -3.41 -37.04
CA LYS A 202 21.82 -2.89 -36.23
C LYS A 202 21.35 -2.45 -34.84
N LEU A 203 20.10 -1.99 -34.71
CA LEU A 203 19.51 -1.59 -33.43
C LEU A 203 19.11 -2.79 -32.57
N LEU A 204 18.62 -3.87 -33.19
CA LEU A 204 18.17 -5.06 -32.47
C LEU A 204 19.32 -5.90 -31.87
N ARG A 205 20.57 -5.63 -32.27
CA ARG A 205 21.78 -6.32 -31.79
C ARG A 205 22.51 -5.57 -30.66
N GLN A 206 22.03 -4.39 -30.24
CA GLN A 206 22.57 -3.60 -29.14
C GLN A 206 21.76 -3.81 -27.85
#